data_AF-A0A3N5R6E6-F1
#
_entry.id   AF-A0A3N5R6E6-F1
#
_cell.length_a   1.000
_cell.length_b   1.000
_cell.length_c   1.000
_cell.angle_alpha   90.00
_cell.angle_beta   90.00
_cell.angle_gamma   90.00
#
_symmetry.space_group_name_H-M   'P 1'
#
loop_
_entity.id
_entity.type
_entity.pdbx_description
1 polymer ?
#
loop_
_entity_poly.entity_id
_entity_poly.type
_entity_poly.pdbx_seq_one_letter_code
_entity_poly.pdbx_strand_id
1 'polypeptide(L)'
;MKENFNILRSGAAGSTLIAGILHLSLVAGVIDRNFNTGILFLIGGLAQVFWVLPTLLGWNKAWYYVGIAGTLTFMIIWVVTRFPGNPINGRGGSIGETAIVVEIFQAAFVILSIIILSRDPKVRK
;
A
#
# COMPACT_ATOMS: atom_id res chain seq x y z
N MET A 1 -21.99 10.06 -13.69
CA MET A 1 -20.61 10.57 -13.49
C MET A 1 -20.15 10.50 -12.03
N LYS A 2 -20.85 11.10 -11.05
CA LYS A 2 -20.45 11.04 -9.63
C LYS A 2 -20.35 9.61 -9.06
N GLU A 3 -21.24 8.73 -9.48
CA GLU A 3 -21.29 7.33 -9.08
C GLU A 3 -20.03 6.54 -9.49
N ASN A 4 -19.52 6.77 -10.70
CA ASN A 4 -18.29 6.15 -11.19
C ASN A 4 -17.09 6.49 -10.30
N PHE A 5 -17.02 7.71 -9.76
CA PHE A 5 -15.95 8.11 -8.85
C PHE A 5 -16.09 7.49 -7.46
N ASN A 6 -17.31 7.25 -6.98
CA ASN A 6 -17.52 6.50 -5.75
C ASN A 6 -17.03 5.06 -5.90
N ILE A 7 -17.30 4.41 -7.04
CA ILE A 7 -16.80 3.05 -7.32
C ILE A 7 -15.27 3.02 -7.35
N LEU A 8 -14.63 3.98 -8.04
CA LEU A 8 -13.17 4.09 -8.06
C LEU A 8 -12.58 4.28 -6.66
N ARG A 9 -13.15 5.18 -5.86
CA ARG A 9 -12.72 5.43 -4.48
C ARG A 9 -12.91 4.18 -3.60
N SER A 10 -14.04 3.48 -3.74
CA SER A 10 -14.28 2.22 -3.02
C SER A 10 -13.31 1.12 -3.43
N GLY A 11 -13.00 0.97 -4.72
CA GLY A 11 -12.01 0.01 -5.21
C GLY A 11 -10.60 0.30 -4.70
N ALA A 12 -10.17 1.57 -4.74
CA ALA A 12 -8.88 1.99 -4.20
C ALA A 12 -8.81 1.73 -2.69
N ALA A 13 -9.84 2.13 -1.96
CA ALA A 13 -9.93 1.93 -0.52
C ALA A 13 -9.91 0.44 -0.13
N GLY A 14 -10.68 -0.40 -0.83
CA GLY A 14 -10.65 -1.85 -0.63
C GLY A 14 -9.26 -2.44 -0.89
N SER A 15 -8.57 -1.95 -1.93
CA SER A 15 -7.21 -2.40 -2.26
C SER A 15 -6.21 -2.09 -1.13
N THR A 16 -6.16 -0.86 -0.65
CA THR A 16 -5.26 -0.49 0.47
C THR A 16 -5.65 -1.17 1.78
N LEU A 17 -6.95 -1.40 2.02
CA LEU A 17 -7.41 -2.13 3.20
C LEU A 17 -6.90 -3.58 3.19
N ILE A 18 -7.05 -4.29 2.07
CA ILE A 18 -6.61 -5.68 1.94
C ILE A 18 -5.09 -5.76 2.10
N ALA A 19 -4.33 -4.91 1.42
CA ALA A 19 -2.87 -4.85 1.58
C ALA A 19 -2.47 -4.57 3.04
N GLY A 20 -3.15 -3.63 3.71
CA GLY A 20 -2.90 -3.30 5.10
C GLY A 20 -3.17 -4.45 6.06
N ILE A 21 -4.30 -5.14 5.93
CA ILE A 21 -4.64 -6.31 6.74
C ILE A 21 -3.63 -7.44 6.54
N LEU A 22 -3.21 -7.69 5.30
CA LEU A 22 -2.20 -8.71 5.00
C LEU A 22 -0.83 -8.36 5.59
N HIS A 23 -0.42 -7.10 5.63
CA HIS A 23 0.78 -6.71 6.37
C HIS A 23 0.63 -6.96 7.86
N LEU A 24 -0.49 -6.55 8.46
CA LEU A 24 -0.74 -6.72 9.89
C LEU A 24 -0.77 -8.20 10.31
N SER A 25 -1.30 -9.09 9.48
CA SER A 25 -1.35 -10.53 9.78
C SER A 25 0.03 -11.18 9.83
N LEU A 26 1.04 -10.60 9.17
CA LEU A 26 2.41 -11.09 9.16
C LEU A 26 3.21 -10.66 10.40
N VAL A 27 2.76 -9.64 11.15
CA VAL A 27 3.52 -9.02 12.25
C VAL A 27 3.88 -10.04 13.32
N ALA A 28 2.89 -10.77 13.84
CA ALA A 28 3.11 -11.73 14.93
C ALA A 28 4.11 -12.84 14.54
N GLY A 29 4.10 -13.28 13.28
CA GLY A 29 5.03 -14.28 12.78
C GLY A 29 6.44 -13.76 12.51
N VAL A 30 6.66 -12.43 12.48
CA VAL A 30 7.93 -11.81 12.06
C VAL A 30 8.63 -11.05 13.18
N ILE A 31 7.89 -10.43 14.10
CA ILE A 31 8.44 -9.40 14.99
C ILE A 31 9.54 -9.92 15.92
N ASP A 32 9.44 -11.16 16.42
CA ASP A 32 10.46 -11.75 17.29
C ASP A 32 11.71 -12.20 16.52
N ARG A 33 11.56 -12.63 15.26
CA ARG A 33 12.68 -13.10 14.42
C ARG A 33 13.40 -11.96 13.71
N ASN A 34 12.69 -10.88 13.40
CA ASN A 34 13.21 -9.70 12.74
C ASN A 34 12.35 -8.50 13.12
N PHE A 35 12.77 -7.82 14.18
CA PHE A 35 12.08 -6.67 14.74
C PHE A 35 11.85 -5.56 13.70
N ASN A 36 12.86 -5.24 12.89
CA ASN A 36 12.76 -4.18 11.88
C ASN A 36 11.69 -4.49 10.83
N THR A 37 11.64 -5.72 10.32
CA THR A 37 10.59 -6.14 9.38
C THR A 37 9.21 -6.20 10.05
N GLY A 38 9.14 -6.67 11.30
CA GLY A 38 7.89 -6.67 12.07
C GLY A 38 7.32 -5.27 12.27
N ILE A 39 8.17 -4.30 12.63
CA ILE A 39 7.79 -2.88 12.77
C ILE A 39 7.41 -2.27 11.42
N LEU A 40 8.14 -2.57 10.33
CA LEU A 40 7.76 -2.14 8.99
C LEU A 40 6.33 -2.61 8.66
N PHE A 41 6.03 -3.89 8.82
CA PHE A 41 4.69 -4.43 8.56
C PHE A 41 3.62 -3.85 9.48
N LEU A 42 3.94 -3.62 10.76
CA LEU A 42 3.00 -3.03 11.70
C LEU A 42 2.65 -1.59 11.31
N ILE A 43 3.65 -0.71 11.19
CA ILE A 43 3.43 0.71 10.89
C ILE A 43 2.86 0.87 9.48
N GLY A 44 3.41 0.14 8.51
CA GLY A 44 2.91 0.15 7.13
C GLY A 44 1.49 -0.34 7.01
N GLY A 45 1.17 -1.45 7.66
CA GLY A 45 -0.19 -2.01 7.69
C GLY A 45 -1.19 -1.04 8.30
N LEU A 46 -0.86 -0.43 9.45
CA LEU A 46 -1.69 0.60 10.08
C LEU A 46 -1.86 1.82 9.17
N ALA A 47 -0.80 2.29 8.53
CA ALA A 47 -0.86 3.41 7.59
C ALA A 47 -1.77 3.10 6.39
N GLN A 48 -1.67 1.89 5.83
CA GLN A 48 -2.52 1.45 4.72
C GLN A 48 -4.00 1.30 5.11
N VAL A 49 -4.28 0.81 6.31
CA VAL A 49 -5.64 0.76 6.87
C VAL A 49 -6.18 2.18 7.09
N PHE A 50 -5.37 3.08 7.67
CA PHE A 50 -5.75 4.48 7.83
C PHE A 50 -6.08 5.12 6.47
N TRP A 51 -5.33 4.79 5.41
CA TRP A 51 -5.52 5.36 4.08
C TRP A 51 -6.86 5.03 3.40
N VAL A 52 -7.64 4.11 3.97
CA VAL A 52 -9.02 3.85 3.59
C VAL A 52 -9.88 5.11 3.74
N LEU A 53 -9.72 5.85 4.85
CA LEU A 53 -10.52 7.04 5.16
C LEU A 53 -10.35 8.18 4.14
N PRO A 54 -9.13 8.72 3.89
CA PRO A 54 -8.95 9.78 2.90
C PRO A 54 -9.39 9.36 1.50
N THR A 55 -9.23 8.07 1.17
CA THR A 55 -9.56 7.53 -0.15
C THR A 55 -11.08 7.43 -0.34
N LEU A 56 -11.80 6.75 0.56
CA LEU A 56 -13.26 6.61 0.49
C LEU A 56 -13.96 7.98 0.51
N LEU A 57 -13.56 8.80 1.47
CA LEU A 57 -14.18 10.10 1.69
C LEU A 57 -13.75 11.11 0.63
N GLY A 58 -12.77 10.80 -0.21
CA GLY A 58 -12.27 11.71 -1.24
C GLY A 58 -11.85 13.03 -0.62
N TRP A 59 -10.92 12.98 0.33
CA TRP A 59 -10.26 14.18 0.85
C TRP A 59 -9.45 14.85 -0.29
N ASN A 60 -8.61 15.84 0.04
CA ASN A 60 -7.86 16.57 -0.99
C ASN A 60 -6.71 15.74 -1.63
N LYS A 61 -6.17 16.25 -2.74
CA LYS A 61 -5.06 15.64 -3.50
C LYS A 61 -3.80 15.32 -2.68
N ALA A 62 -3.51 16.06 -1.60
CA ALA A 62 -2.31 15.81 -0.80
C ALA A 62 -2.33 14.41 -0.17
N TRP A 63 -3.50 13.96 0.29
CA TRP A 63 -3.65 12.62 0.84
C TRP A 63 -3.41 11.52 -0.20
N TYR A 64 -3.80 11.75 -1.45
CA TYR A 64 -3.51 10.79 -2.53
C TYR A 64 -2.02 10.75 -2.85
N TYR A 65 -1.34 11.89 -2.90
CA TYR A 65 0.11 11.92 -3.11
C TYR A 65 0.87 11.21 -2.00
N VAL A 66 0.53 11.46 -0.73
CA VAL A 66 1.18 10.80 0.41
C VAL A 66 0.90 9.29 0.41
N GLY A 67 -0.34 8.87 0.11
CA GLY A 67 -0.69 7.46 -0.01
C GLY A 67 0.06 6.73 -1.11
N ILE A 68 0.16 7.35 -2.30
CA ILE A 68 0.92 6.82 -3.42
C ILE A 68 2.40 6.71 -3.06
N ALA A 69 3.00 7.79 -2.53
CA ALA A 69 4.41 7.81 -2.17
C ALA A 69 4.76 6.75 -1.11
N GLY A 70 3.94 6.63 -0.06
CA GLY A 70 4.12 5.62 0.98
C GLY A 70 3.99 4.20 0.44
N THR A 71 3.00 3.95 -0.42
CA THR A 71 2.79 2.62 -1.02
C THR A 71 3.94 2.27 -1.97
N LEU A 72 4.37 3.18 -2.84
CA LEU A 72 5.52 2.97 -3.71
C LEU A 72 6.79 2.70 -2.92
N THR A 73 6.99 3.37 -1.78
CA THR A 73 8.13 3.10 -0.89
C THR A 73 8.11 1.65 -0.40
N PHE A 74 6.95 1.13 -0.01
CA PHE A 74 6.79 -0.28 0.37
C PHE A 74 7.14 -1.24 -0.76
N MET A 75 6.57 -1.00 -1.94
CA MET A 75 6.81 -1.82 -3.13
C MET A 75 8.30 -1.82 -3.51
N ILE A 76 8.95 -0.64 -3.48
CA ILE A 76 10.38 -0.50 -3.79
C ILE A 76 11.22 -1.26 -2.77
N ILE A 77 10.94 -1.13 -1.47
CA ILE A 77 11.64 -1.89 -0.42
C ILE A 77 11.49 -3.39 -0.69
N TRP A 78 10.27 -3.87 -0.97
CA TRP A 78 10.03 -5.27 -1.26
C TRP A 78 10.84 -5.74 -2.46
N VAL A 79 10.75 -5.03 -3.60
CA VAL A 79 11.49 -5.34 -4.84
C VAL A 79 13.00 -5.39 -4.57
N VAL A 80 13.56 -4.37 -3.92
CA VAL A 80 15.00 -4.29 -3.62
C VAL A 80 15.45 -5.48 -2.78
N THR A 81 14.68 -5.88 -1.76
CA THR A 81 15.02 -7.04 -0.91
C THR A 81 14.95 -8.39 -1.61
N ARG A 82 14.43 -8.47 -2.85
CA ARG A 82 14.45 -9.71 -3.67
C ARG A 82 15.73 -9.90 -4.46
N PHE A 83 16.54 -8.86 -4.64
CA PHE A 83 17.80 -8.98 -5.37
C PHE A 83 18.94 -9.49 -4.48
N PRO A 84 19.76 -10.45 -4.95
CA PRO A 84 21.03 -10.79 -4.31
C PRO A 84 21.96 -9.56 -4.24
N GLY A 85 22.69 -9.39 -3.14
CA GLY A 85 23.59 -8.24 -2.96
C GLY A 85 22.88 -6.91 -2.72
N ASN A 86 21.59 -6.91 -2.38
CA ASN A 86 20.84 -5.68 -2.07
C ASN A 86 21.45 -4.93 -0.86
N PRO A 87 21.29 -3.60 -0.81
CA PRO A 87 21.92 -2.78 0.23
C PRO A 87 21.27 -2.90 1.63
N ILE A 88 20.17 -3.63 1.78
CA ILE A 88 19.42 -3.71 3.04
C ILE A 88 19.90 -4.88 3.90
N ASN A 89 20.08 -6.06 3.29
CA ASN A 89 20.48 -7.28 4.00
C ASN A 89 21.47 -8.17 3.21
N GLY A 90 21.88 -7.76 2.00
CA GLY A 90 22.85 -8.47 1.17
C GLY A 90 22.36 -9.79 0.58
N ARG A 91 21.13 -10.24 0.87
CA ARG A 91 20.59 -11.54 0.47
C ARG A 91 19.22 -11.38 -0.20
N GLY A 92 19.02 -12.05 -1.33
CA GLY A 92 17.69 -12.11 -1.96
C GLY A 92 16.73 -12.90 -1.08
N GLY A 93 15.66 -12.26 -0.60
CA GLY A 93 14.62 -12.95 0.16
C GLY A 93 13.69 -13.76 -0.74
N SER A 94 13.10 -14.84 -0.22
CA SER A 94 12.14 -15.67 -0.96
C SER A 94 10.85 -14.94 -1.33
N ILE A 95 10.31 -15.22 -2.52
CA ILE A 95 9.04 -14.67 -2.98
C ILE A 95 7.91 -15.56 -2.45
N GLY A 96 7.18 -15.09 -1.44
CA GLY A 96 6.02 -15.80 -0.90
C GLY A 96 4.71 -15.37 -1.57
N GLU A 97 3.74 -16.27 -1.64
CA GLU A 97 2.41 -16.03 -2.23
C GLU A 97 1.70 -14.82 -1.62
N THR A 98 1.67 -14.73 -0.29
CA THR A 98 1.09 -13.57 0.42
C THR A 98 1.75 -12.26 0.02
N ALA A 99 3.06 -12.27 -0.22
CA ALA A 99 3.80 -11.09 -0.61
C ALA A 99 3.41 -10.63 -2.03
N ILE A 100 3.24 -11.57 -2.96
CA ILE A 100 2.72 -11.26 -4.31
C ILE A 100 1.31 -10.66 -4.23
N VAL A 101 0.43 -11.25 -3.40
CA VAL A 101 -0.94 -10.74 -3.23
C VAL A 101 -0.94 -9.31 -2.70
N VAL A 102 -0.10 -9.01 -1.71
CA VAL A 102 0.09 -7.64 -1.19
C VAL A 102 0.50 -6.68 -2.31
N GLU A 103 1.51 -7.02 -3.09
CA GLU A 103 2.00 -6.17 -4.18
C GLU A 103 0.94 -5.92 -5.27
N ILE A 104 0.09 -6.90 -5.57
CA ILE A 104 -1.04 -6.74 -6.51
C ILE A 104 -2.02 -5.69 -5.98
N PHE A 105 -2.41 -5.77 -4.71
CA PHE A 105 -3.34 -4.81 -4.11
C PHE A 105 -2.70 -3.43 -3.92
N GLN A 106 -1.41 -3.35 -3.64
CA GLN A 106 -0.67 -2.08 -3.61
C GLN A 106 -0.62 -1.43 -4.99
N ALA A 107 -0.31 -2.20 -6.04
CA ALA A 107 -0.33 -1.72 -7.42
C ALA A 107 -1.74 -1.24 -7.82
N ALA A 108 -2.78 -1.99 -7.49
CA ALA A 108 -4.17 -1.59 -7.73
C ALA A 108 -4.51 -0.27 -7.02
N PHE A 109 -4.14 -0.12 -5.75
CA PHE A 109 -4.34 1.13 -5.01
C PHE A 109 -3.63 2.32 -5.67
N VAL A 110 -2.37 2.15 -6.09
CA VAL A 110 -1.60 3.21 -6.76
C VAL A 110 -2.24 3.62 -8.09
N ILE A 111 -2.58 2.65 -8.96
CA ILE A 111 -3.18 2.91 -10.27
C ILE A 111 -4.53 3.62 -10.11
N LEU A 112 -5.40 3.11 -9.24
CA LEU A 112 -6.70 3.72 -9.01
C LEU A 112 -6.57 5.12 -8.41
N SER A 113 -5.64 5.33 -7.48
CA SER A 113 -5.35 6.65 -6.91
C SER A 113 -4.89 7.65 -7.96
N ILE A 114 -4.05 7.24 -8.93
CA ILE A 114 -3.62 8.08 -10.06
C ILE A 114 -4.81 8.44 -10.96
N ILE A 115 -5.70 7.48 -11.24
CA ILE A 115 -6.93 7.74 -12.02
C ILE A 115 -7.83 8.73 -11.30
N ILE A 116 -8.06 8.55 -9.98
CA ILE A 116 -8.87 9.45 -9.15
C ILE A 116 -8.28 10.86 -9.15
N LEU A 117 -6.97 11.01 -8.91
CA LEU A 117 -6.28 12.31 -8.98
C LEU A 117 -6.46 12.99 -10.34
N SER A 118 -6.46 12.24 -11.43
CA SER A 118 -6.56 12.78 -12.79
C SER A 118 -8.00 13.14 -13.18
N ARG A 119 -9.00 12.44 -12.61
CA ARG A 119 -10.37 12.45 -13.14
C ARG A 119 -11.44 12.91 -12.14
N ASP A 120 -11.28 12.70 -10.83
CA ASP A 120 -12.30 13.04 -9.82
C ASP A 120 -12.28 14.55 -9.51
N PRO A 121 -13.32 15.32 -9.88
CA PRO A 121 -13.39 16.76 -9.63
C PRO A 121 -13.39 17.11 -8.14
N LYS A 122 -13.77 16.18 -7.25
CA LYS A 122 -13.77 16.39 -5.80
C LYS A 122 -12.35 16.52 -5.26
N VAL A 123 -11.43 15.70 -5.77
CA VAL A 123 -10.05 15.61 -5.28
C VAL A 123 -9.14 16.63 -5.98
N ARG A 124 -9.47 17.01 -7.23
CA ARG A 124 -8.68 17.96 -8.04
C ARG A 124 -8.74 19.41 -7.59
N LYS A 125 -9.79 19.80 -6.86
CA LYS A 125 -9.94 21.14 -6.29
C LYS A 125 -8.93 21.33 -5.16
#